data_AF-A0A350P7R8-F1
#
_entry.id   AF-A0A350P7R8-F1
#
_cell.length_a   1.000
_cell.length_b   1.000
_cell.length_c   1.000
_cell.angle_alpha   90.00
_cell.angle_beta   90.00
_cell.angle_gamma   90.00
#
_symmetry.space_group_name_H-M   'P 1'
#
loop_
_entity.id
_entity.type
_entity.pdbx_description
1 polymer ?
#
loop_
_entity_poly.entity_id
_entity_poly.type
_entity_poly.pdbx_seq_one_letter_code
_entity_poly.pdbx_strand_id
1 'polypeptide(L)'
;DNAIKPSAKHSAMRDALNTSAEDAIKSQHLLSIKIPDLGDYGGKDGIEIFRKSQNKADIAVYDDCVCPVGGMCPVEVLNIIKEERRCALCPIAIFGLDHISGLKAKARSLDFESKSKQRVLKNAIHRKVSSQTIENIDDRLMNDRLEISACVFIINTLEQHAKMDPAQGEYVCRDPDLLRNAFKISLDCEDEIQSFLSRLVDAKAYPQFTSGDFLAKVEIAARRFVHGGVQFGEESFSDIDVVAGHIAAIMRKNKLTFDELSKSEILPQLQGLSNGS
;
A
#
# COMPACT_ATOMS: atom_id res chain seq x y z
N ASP A 1 -14.88 -7.86 5.07
CA ASP A 1 -13.45 -7.67 5.36
C ASP A 1 -12.60 -8.64 4.53
N ASN A 2 -12.47 -8.40 3.22
CA ASN A 2 -11.70 -9.27 2.30
C ASN A 2 -10.79 -8.38 1.44
N ALA A 3 -9.61 -8.03 1.95
CA ALA A 3 -8.58 -7.42 1.12
C ALA A 3 -8.25 -8.37 -0.04
N ILE A 4 -8.27 -7.88 -1.27
CA ILE A 4 -7.95 -8.69 -2.45
C ILE A 4 -6.47 -9.08 -2.39
N LYS A 5 -6.18 -10.38 -2.51
CA LYS A 5 -4.83 -10.93 -2.44
C LYS A 5 -4.40 -11.52 -3.77
N PRO A 6 -3.85 -10.70 -4.70
CA PRO A 6 -3.34 -11.21 -5.97
C PRO A 6 -2.30 -12.32 -5.77
N SER A 7 -1.48 -12.25 -4.71
CA SER A 7 -0.44 -13.24 -4.45
C SER A 7 -0.96 -14.61 -3.96
N ALA A 8 -2.22 -14.74 -3.53
CA ALA A 8 -2.78 -15.98 -3.01
C ALA A 8 -2.84 -17.08 -4.09
N LYS A 9 -2.71 -18.36 -3.69
CA LYS A 9 -2.56 -19.51 -4.61
C LYS A 9 -3.69 -19.68 -5.63
N HIS A 10 -4.90 -19.26 -5.29
CA HIS A 10 -6.12 -19.36 -6.12
C HIS A 10 -6.79 -17.98 -6.27
N SER A 11 -5.99 -16.94 -6.47
CA SER A 11 -6.49 -15.60 -6.73
C SER A 11 -6.95 -15.45 -8.19
N ALA A 12 -7.89 -14.53 -8.43
CA ALA A 12 -8.34 -14.20 -9.77
C ALA A 12 -7.16 -13.75 -10.66
N MET A 13 -6.23 -12.96 -10.12
CA MET A 13 -4.98 -12.62 -10.79
C MET A 13 -4.16 -13.85 -11.24
N ARG A 14 -3.91 -14.83 -10.36
CA ARG A 14 -3.13 -16.02 -10.73
C ARG A 14 -3.86 -16.87 -11.76
N ASP A 15 -5.17 -17.02 -11.61
CA ASP A 15 -5.98 -17.78 -12.56
C ASP A 15 -5.98 -17.10 -13.93
N ALA A 16 -6.11 -15.77 -13.99
CA ALA A 16 -5.99 -14.99 -15.22
C ALA A 16 -4.60 -15.13 -15.85
N LEU A 17 -3.51 -15.04 -15.07
CA LEU A 17 -2.17 -15.21 -15.63
C LEU A 17 -1.93 -16.61 -16.20
N ASN A 18 -2.72 -17.62 -15.82
CA ASN A 18 -2.67 -18.97 -16.40
C ASN A 18 -3.41 -19.09 -17.75
N THR A 19 -4.22 -18.13 -18.17
CA THR A 19 -4.88 -18.10 -19.50
C THR A 19 -3.97 -17.55 -20.60
N SER A 20 -4.48 -17.25 -21.81
CA SER A 20 -3.66 -16.55 -22.80
C SER A 20 -3.24 -15.16 -22.27
N ALA A 21 -2.11 -14.64 -22.76
CA ALA A 21 -1.63 -13.33 -22.33
C ALA A 21 -2.65 -12.22 -22.64
N GLU A 22 -3.30 -12.27 -23.80
CA GLU A 22 -4.31 -11.28 -24.19
C GLU A 22 -5.58 -11.37 -23.33
N ASP A 23 -6.03 -12.58 -22.98
CA ASP A 23 -7.18 -12.75 -22.09
C ASP A 23 -6.87 -12.22 -20.68
N ALA A 24 -5.66 -12.46 -20.18
CA ALA A 24 -5.22 -11.95 -18.88
C ALA A 24 -5.13 -10.42 -18.90
N ILE A 25 -4.52 -9.85 -19.95
CA ILE A 25 -4.40 -8.39 -20.13
C ILE A 25 -5.78 -7.74 -20.15
N LYS A 26 -6.72 -8.31 -20.91
CA LYS A 26 -8.08 -7.78 -21.03
C LYS A 26 -8.87 -7.93 -19.72
N SER A 27 -8.89 -9.12 -19.12
CA SER A 27 -9.72 -9.41 -17.94
C SER A 27 -9.26 -8.69 -16.68
N GLN A 28 -7.95 -8.45 -16.52
CA GLN A 28 -7.37 -7.81 -15.33
C GLN A 28 -6.94 -6.37 -15.56
N HIS A 29 -7.20 -5.82 -16.76
CA HIS A 29 -6.73 -4.51 -17.21
C HIS A 29 -5.23 -4.34 -17.01
N LEU A 30 -4.45 -5.35 -17.41
CA LEU A 30 -3.03 -5.36 -17.13
C LEU A 30 -2.32 -4.20 -17.85
N LEU A 31 -1.46 -3.51 -17.11
CA LEU A 31 -0.64 -2.43 -17.65
C LEU A 31 0.78 -2.48 -17.07
N SER A 32 1.73 -1.94 -17.81
CA SER A 32 3.07 -1.60 -17.33
C SER A 32 3.30 -0.13 -17.59
N ILE A 33 3.98 0.57 -16.68
CA ILE A 33 4.26 1.99 -16.83
C ILE A 33 5.74 2.23 -17.12
N LYS A 34 6.03 3.19 -18.00
CA LYS A 34 7.36 3.75 -18.18
C LYS A 34 7.28 5.22 -17.80
N ILE A 35 8.22 5.69 -16.99
CA ILE A 35 8.33 7.09 -16.59
C ILE A 35 9.54 7.66 -17.33
N PRO A 36 9.34 8.42 -18.42
CA PRO A 36 10.44 8.90 -19.28
C PRO A 36 11.51 9.67 -18.48
N ASP A 37 11.08 10.44 -17.49
CA ASP A 37 11.96 11.31 -16.69
C ASP A 37 12.89 10.56 -15.72
N LEU A 38 12.67 9.25 -15.48
CA LEU A 38 13.52 8.43 -14.61
C LEU A 38 14.69 7.76 -15.34
N GLY A 39 14.74 7.89 -16.66
CA GLY A 39 15.79 7.35 -17.51
C GLY A 39 15.28 6.44 -18.61
N ASP A 40 16.07 6.30 -19.67
CA ASP A 40 15.73 5.50 -20.83
C ASP A 40 15.94 4.01 -20.56
N TYR A 41 14.84 3.29 -20.33
CA TYR A 41 14.84 1.84 -20.44
C TYR A 41 14.63 1.41 -21.89
N GLY A 42 15.72 1.05 -22.56
CA GLY A 42 15.71 0.55 -23.94
C GLY A 42 15.18 -0.89 -24.10
N GLY A 43 14.86 -1.57 -23.01
CA GLY A 43 14.33 -2.93 -23.01
C GLY A 43 12.81 -3.03 -23.22
N LYS A 44 12.34 -4.27 -23.25
CA LYS A 44 10.91 -4.61 -23.36
C LYS A 44 10.17 -4.32 -22.06
N ASP A 45 8.98 -3.75 -22.13
CA ASP A 45 8.17 -3.52 -20.94
C ASP A 45 7.56 -4.82 -20.36
N GLY A 46 6.92 -4.69 -19.20
CA GLY A 46 6.32 -5.82 -18.51
C GLY A 46 5.32 -6.57 -19.37
N ILE A 47 4.44 -5.85 -20.09
CA ILE A 47 3.42 -6.46 -20.94
C ILE A 47 4.07 -7.19 -22.14
N GLU A 48 5.08 -6.60 -22.76
CA GLU A 48 5.83 -7.23 -23.85
C GLU A 48 6.60 -8.47 -23.39
N ILE A 49 7.18 -8.45 -22.19
CA ILE A 49 7.82 -9.62 -21.58
C ILE A 49 6.76 -10.70 -21.32
N PHE A 50 5.62 -10.33 -20.74
CA PHE A 50 4.55 -11.27 -20.43
C PHE A 50 3.98 -11.95 -21.69
N ARG A 51 3.71 -11.18 -22.75
CA ARG A 51 3.25 -11.73 -24.05
C ARG A 51 4.23 -12.74 -24.65
N LYS A 52 5.53 -12.53 -24.46
CA LYS A 52 6.59 -13.37 -25.02
C LYS A 52 7.03 -14.49 -24.08
N SER A 53 6.54 -14.50 -22.84
CA SER A 53 6.95 -15.50 -21.86
C SER A 53 6.38 -16.87 -22.24
N GLN A 54 7.26 -17.80 -22.57
CA GLN A 54 6.91 -19.20 -22.82
C GLN A 54 6.78 -19.99 -21.51
N ASN A 55 7.42 -19.52 -20.42
CA ASN A 55 7.40 -20.16 -19.13
C ASN A 55 6.82 -19.23 -18.06
N LYS A 56 5.59 -19.53 -17.64
CA LYS A 56 4.90 -18.75 -16.61
C LYS A 56 5.47 -18.96 -15.20
N ALA A 57 6.32 -19.97 -15.00
CA ALA A 57 6.94 -20.24 -13.70
C ALA A 57 7.86 -19.11 -13.21
N ASP A 58 8.39 -18.30 -14.12
CA ASP A 58 9.27 -17.17 -13.79
C ASP A 58 8.48 -15.92 -13.36
N ILE A 59 7.16 -15.93 -13.52
CA ILE A 59 6.29 -14.81 -13.17
C ILE A 59 5.94 -14.89 -11.68
N ALA A 60 6.45 -13.95 -10.89
CA ALA A 60 6.05 -13.79 -9.51
C ALA A 60 4.83 -12.86 -9.41
N VAL A 61 3.88 -13.23 -8.55
CA VAL A 61 2.68 -12.42 -8.25
C VAL A 61 2.77 -11.96 -6.81
N TYR A 62 2.85 -10.64 -6.62
CA TYR A 62 2.82 -9.96 -5.34
C TYR A 62 1.49 -9.22 -5.18
N ASP A 63 1.23 -8.71 -3.98
CA ASP A 63 -0.01 -7.97 -3.71
C ASP A 63 -0.04 -6.58 -4.35
N ASP A 64 1.12 -6.01 -4.67
CA ASP A 64 1.29 -4.69 -5.28
C ASP A 64 1.73 -4.73 -6.75
N CYS A 65 2.15 -5.88 -7.28
CA CYS A 65 2.54 -6.04 -8.68
C CYS A 65 2.67 -7.50 -9.12
N VAL A 66 2.72 -7.70 -10.42
CA VAL A 66 3.23 -8.92 -11.07
C VAL A 66 4.63 -8.60 -11.60
N CYS A 67 5.60 -9.43 -11.24
CA CYS A 67 6.98 -9.33 -11.68
C CYS A 67 7.29 -10.45 -12.68
N PRO A 68 7.50 -10.14 -13.97
CA PRO A 68 7.80 -11.12 -15.01
C PRO A 68 9.14 -11.84 -14.84
N VAL A 69 10.03 -11.34 -13.97
CA VAL A 69 11.39 -11.85 -13.73
C VAL A 69 11.58 -12.38 -12.31
N GLY A 70 10.49 -12.76 -11.65
CA GLY A 70 10.55 -13.48 -10.37
C GLY A 70 11.05 -12.65 -9.17
N GLY A 71 11.07 -11.33 -9.27
CA GLY A 71 11.58 -10.43 -8.22
C GLY A 71 13.09 -10.21 -8.24
N MET A 72 13.82 -10.75 -9.23
CA MET A 72 15.23 -10.48 -9.45
C MET A 72 15.40 -9.28 -10.38
N CYS A 73 15.61 -8.09 -9.83
CA CYS A 73 15.71 -6.85 -10.61
C CYS A 73 16.98 -6.86 -11.51
N PRO A 74 16.84 -6.77 -12.85
CA PRO A 74 17.99 -6.61 -13.73
C PRO A 74 18.75 -5.32 -13.45
N VAL A 75 20.06 -5.29 -13.71
CA VAL A 75 20.92 -4.11 -13.48
C VAL A 75 20.39 -2.87 -14.22
N GLU A 76 19.91 -3.03 -15.45
CA GLU A 76 19.32 -1.95 -16.24
C GLU A 76 18.09 -1.34 -15.56
N VAL A 77 17.28 -2.17 -14.91
CA VAL A 77 16.12 -1.72 -14.13
C VAL A 77 16.59 -1.02 -12.85
N LEU A 78 17.56 -1.58 -12.13
CA LEU A 78 18.12 -0.99 -10.90
C LEU A 78 18.73 0.39 -11.14
N ASN A 79 19.34 0.61 -12.30
CA ASN A 79 19.86 1.93 -12.67
C ASN A 79 18.78 3.02 -12.74
N ILE A 80 17.53 2.63 -13.00
CA ILE A 80 16.37 3.52 -13.07
C ILE A 80 15.72 3.65 -11.69
N ILE A 81 15.36 2.51 -11.09
CA ILE A 81 14.55 2.49 -9.85
C ILE A 81 15.35 2.71 -8.56
N LYS A 82 16.68 2.71 -8.67
CA LYS A 82 17.70 2.96 -7.62
C LYS A 82 17.76 1.97 -6.46
N GLU A 83 16.68 1.25 -6.19
CA GLU A 83 16.57 0.27 -5.12
C GLU A 83 15.73 -0.94 -5.59
N GLU A 84 16.01 -2.12 -5.08
CA GLU A 84 15.20 -3.30 -5.39
C GLU A 84 13.74 -3.13 -4.93
N ARG A 85 12.80 -3.79 -5.61
CA ARG A 85 11.37 -3.83 -5.25
C ARG A 85 10.63 -2.48 -5.24
N ARG A 86 11.19 -1.47 -5.91
CA ARG A 86 10.52 -0.20 -6.22
C ARG A 86 9.61 -0.36 -7.44
N CYS A 87 8.71 -1.34 -7.36
CA CYS A 87 8.01 -1.88 -8.51
C CYS A 87 7.14 -0.84 -9.20
N ALA A 88 6.59 0.17 -8.50
CA ALA A 88 5.82 1.22 -9.17
C ALA A 88 6.69 2.12 -10.07
N LEU A 89 8.01 2.17 -9.87
CA LEU A 89 8.94 2.85 -10.79
C LEU A 89 9.49 1.92 -11.88
N CYS A 90 9.19 0.62 -11.80
CA CYS A 90 9.83 -0.40 -12.60
C CYS A 90 9.16 -0.55 -13.97
N PRO A 91 9.91 -0.39 -15.08
CA PRO A 91 9.34 -0.48 -16.44
C PRO A 91 8.88 -1.88 -16.83
N ILE A 92 9.31 -2.90 -16.09
CA ILE A 92 8.94 -4.30 -16.32
C ILE A 92 7.89 -4.82 -15.33
N ALA A 93 7.48 -4.03 -14.34
CA ALA A 93 6.40 -4.43 -13.45
C ALA A 93 5.05 -4.32 -14.17
N ILE A 94 4.16 -5.26 -13.87
CA ILE A 94 2.79 -5.29 -14.39
C ILE A 94 1.82 -5.08 -13.24
N PHE A 95 0.78 -4.31 -13.49
CA PHE A 95 -0.28 -3.98 -12.55
C PHE A 95 -1.63 -4.32 -13.16
N GLY A 96 -2.64 -4.49 -12.32
CA GLY A 96 -4.00 -4.85 -12.70
C GLY A 96 -4.96 -4.51 -11.57
N LEU A 97 -6.27 -4.61 -11.81
CA LEU A 97 -7.30 -4.14 -10.86
C LEU A 97 -7.14 -4.71 -9.45
N ASP A 98 -6.81 -5.99 -9.33
CA ASP A 98 -6.62 -6.66 -8.04
C ASP A 98 -5.48 -6.04 -7.19
N HIS A 99 -4.51 -5.36 -7.81
CA HIS A 99 -3.38 -4.74 -7.11
C HIS A 99 -3.70 -3.38 -6.48
N ILE A 100 -4.84 -2.75 -6.81
CA ILE A 100 -5.17 -1.38 -6.36
C ILE A 100 -5.05 -1.26 -4.83
N SER A 101 -5.59 -2.23 -4.09
CA SER A 101 -5.57 -2.17 -2.62
C SER A 101 -4.17 -2.36 -2.02
N GLY A 102 -3.34 -3.23 -2.61
CA GLY A 102 -1.93 -3.38 -2.23
C GLY A 102 -1.10 -2.13 -2.55
N LEU A 103 -1.31 -1.52 -3.72
CA LEU A 103 -0.68 -0.26 -4.11
C LEU A 103 -1.07 0.89 -3.17
N LYS A 104 -2.34 0.98 -2.77
CA LYS A 104 -2.82 1.97 -1.79
C LYS A 104 -2.12 1.79 -0.43
N ALA A 105 -2.00 0.54 0.06
CA ALA A 105 -1.29 0.24 1.30
C ALA A 105 0.21 0.57 1.21
N LYS A 106 0.85 0.23 0.09
CA LYS A 106 2.26 0.58 -0.17
C LYS A 106 2.48 2.10 -0.16
N ALA A 107 1.66 2.85 -0.87
CA ALA A 107 1.75 4.31 -0.93
C ALA A 107 1.60 4.95 0.47
N ARG A 108 0.64 4.49 1.29
CA ARG A 108 0.48 4.97 2.67
C ARG A 108 1.66 4.63 3.57
N SER A 109 2.24 3.44 3.40
CA SER A 109 3.46 3.07 4.13
C SER A 109 4.62 4.00 3.77
N LEU A 110 4.88 4.19 2.47
CA LEU A 110 5.94 5.05 1.97
C LEU A 110 5.75 6.51 2.41
N ASP A 111 4.51 7.04 2.42
CA ASP A 111 4.22 8.39 2.91
C ASP A 111 4.58 8.55 4.40
N PHE A 112 4.18 7.57 5.22
CA PHE A 112 4.51 7.58 6.63
C PHE A 112 6.02 7.53 6.87
N GLU A 113 6.73 6.65 6.16
CA GLU A 113 8.18 6.58 6.25
C GLU A 113 8.85 7.85 5.74
N SER A 114 8.35 8.45 4.66
CA SER A 114 8.84 9.72 4.10
C SER A 114 8.74 10.85 5.13
N LYS A 115 7.64 10.93 5.88
CA LYS A 115 7.49 11.89 6.99
C LYS A 115 8.52 11.66 8.09
N SER A 116 8.86 10.40 8.40
CA SER A 116 9.91 10.07 9.36
C SER A 116 11.30 10.47 8.83
N LYS A 117 11.63 10.08 7.60
CA LYS A 117 12.90 10.41 6.92
C LYS A 117 13.08 11.93 6.78
N GLN A 118 12.01 12.68 6.52
CA GLN A 118 12.05 14.14 6.46
C GLN A 118 12.41 14.78 7.81
N ARG A 119 11.91 14.24 8.93
CA ARG A 119 12.34 14.70 10.27
C ARG A 119 13.82 14.39 10.52
N VAL A 120 14.26 13.18 10.15
CA VAL A 120 15.67 12.77 10.26
C VAL A 120 16.58 13.69 9.43
N LEU A 121 16.18 14.01 8.19
CA LEU A 121 16.91 14.92 7.30
C LEU A 121 17.05 16.31 7.91
N LYS A 122 15.95 16.91 8.41
CA LYS A 122 15.98 18.21 9.10
C LYS A 122 16.95 18.21 10.28
N ASN A 123 16.92 17.15 11.09
CA ASN A 123 17.82 16.99 12.22
C ASN A 123 19.28 16.81 11.80
N ALA A 124 19.55 16.07 10.73
CA ALA A 124 20.90 15.86 10.19
C ALA A 124 21.51 17.17 9.67
N ILE A 125 20.71 17.98 8.95
CA ILE A 125 21.10 19.32 8.50
C ILE A 125 21.40 20.22 9.70
N HIS A 126 20.50 20.27 10.68
CA HIS A 126 20.69 21.10 11.87
C HIS A 126 21.94 20.72 12.68
N ARG A 127 22.21 19.42 12.80
CA ARG A 127 23.40 18.86 13.48
C ARG A 127 24.67 18.91 12.64
N LYS A 128 24.61 19.44 11.41
CA LYS A 128 25.75 19.53 10.47
C LYS A 128 26.45 18.19 10.27
N VAL A 129 25.66 17.12 10.11
CA VAL A 129 26.18 15.80 9.72
C VAL A 129 26.86 15.91 8.34
N SER A 130 27.74 14.96 7.99
CA SER A 130 28.45 14.98 6.71
C SER A 130 27.51 15.10 5.51
N SER A 131 27.95 15.84 4.49
CA SER A 131 27.21 16.09 3.24
C SER A 131 26.74 14.79 2.59
N GLN A 132 27.63 13.79 2.51
CA GLN A 132 27.30 12.46 1.97
C GLN A 132 26.12 11.80 2.69
N THR A 133 26.04 11.94 4.03
CA THR A 133 24.94 11.35 4.80
C THR A 133 23.63 12.09 4.52
N ILE A 134 23.69 13.42 4.39
CA ILE A 134 22.52 14.25 4.07
C ILE A 134 22.00 13.90 2.69
N GLU A 135 22.88 13.84 1.68
CA GLU A 135 22.57 13.44 0.31
C GLU A 135 21.94 12.05 0.26
N ASN A 136 22.52 11.06 0.95
CA ASN A 136 21.96 9.70 0.99
C ASN A 136 20.55 9.64 1.59
N ILE A 137 20.24 10.47 2.61
CA ILE A 137 18.89 10.53 3.19
C ILE A 137 17.93 11.22 2.22
N ASP A 138 18.36 12.30 1.59
CA ASP A 138 17.56 13.08 0.64
C ASP A 138 17.22 12.26 -0.62
N ASP A 139 18.20 11.55 -1.19
CA ASP A 139 18.01 10.66 -2.34
C ASP A 139 16.97 9.57 -2.05
N ARG A 140 17.04 8.94 -0.88
CA ARG A 140 16.06 7.92 -0.47
C ARG A 140 14.67 8.51 -0.27
N LEU A 141 14.58 9.69 0.34
CA LEU A 141 13.32 10.42 0.50
C LEU A 141 12.71 10.80 -0.86
N MET A 142 13.53 11.25 -1.80
CA MET A 142 13.11 11.56 -3.16
C MET A 142 12.60 10.30 -3.87
N ASN A 143 13.34 9.19 -3.76
CA ASN A 143 12.91 7.92 -4.35
C ASN A 143 11.57 7.45 -3.75
N ASP A 144 11.31 7.66 -2.45
CA ASP A 144 10.03 7.27 -1.81
C ASP A 144 8.87 8.09 -2.38
N ARG A 145 9.07 9.40 -2.53
CA ARG A 145 8.07 10.32 -3.09
C ARG A 145 7.76 10.01 -4.55
N LEU A 146 8.78 9.69 -5.34
CA LEU A 146 8.60 9.24 -6.71
C LEU A 146 7.77 7.96 -6.75
N GLU A 147 8.08 6.96 -5.91
CA GLU A 147 7.32 5.71 -5.90
C GLU A 147 5.87 5.91 -5.41
N ILE A 148 5.62 6.78 -4.44
CA ILE A 148 4.26 7.17 -4.04
C ILE A 148 3.52 7.74 -5.26
N SER A 149 4.14 8.69 -5.96
CA SER A 149 3.52 9.38 -7.11
C SER A 149 3.18 8.39 -8.23
N ALA A 150 4.07 7.44 -8.50
CA ALA A 150 3.84 6.36 -9.45
C ALA A 150 2.74 5.40 -9.01
N CYS A 151 2.68 5.03 -7.71
CA CYS A 151 1.57 4.24 -7.17
C CYS A 151 0.23 4.95 -7.41
N VAL A 152 0.13 6.25 -7.09
CA VAL A 152 -1.09 7.05 -7.30
C VAL A 152 -1.48 7.09 -8.78
N PHE A 153 -0.51 7.30 -9.66
CA PHE A 153 -0.74 7.30 -11.10
C PHE A 153 -1.31 5.96 -11.58
N ILE A 154 -0.67 4.83 -11.22
CA ILE A 154 -1.12 3.48 -11.58
C ILE A 154 -2.54 3.23 -11.07
N ILE A 155 -2.82 3.56 -9.80
CA ILE A 155 -4.15 3.40 -9.20
C ILE A 155 -5.19 4.17 -10.02
N ASN A 156 -4.93 5.45 -10.31
CA ASN A 156 -5.87 6.29 -11.06
C ASN A 156 -6.11 5.75 -12.48
N THR A 157 -5.07 5.28 -13.16
CA THR A 157 -5.20 4.68 -14.50
C THR A 157 -6.05 3.41 -14.46
N LEU A 158 -5.80 2.52 -13.49
CA LEU A 158 -6.58 1.28 -13.31
C LEU A 158 -8.05 1.58 -12.98
N GLU A 159 -8.30 2.54 -12.09
CA GLU A 159 -9.66 2.96 -11.73
C GLU A 159 -10.40 3.59 -12.91
N GLN A 160 -9.71 4.34 -13.78
CA GLN A 160 -10.29 4.88 -15.01
C GLN A 160 -10.63 3.77 -16.01
N HIS A 161 -9.72 2.81 -16.23
CA HIS A 161 -9.97 1.67 -17.10
C HIS A 161 -11.19 0.86 -16.64
N ALA A 162 -11.32 0.60 -15.33
CA ALA A 162 -12.48 -0.08 -14.76
C ALA A 162 -13.80 0.67 -14.99
N LYS A 163 -13.79 2.01 -14.97
CA LYS A 163 -14.99 2.84 -15.22
C LYS A 163 -15.41 2.87 -16.68
N MET A 164 -14.46 2.77 -17.60
CA MET A 164 -14.72 2.85 -19.05
C MET A 164 -15.04 1.50 -19.69
N ASP A 165 -14.94 0.40 -18.94
CA ASP A 165 -15.17 -0.94 -19.47
C ASP A 165 -16.67 -1.21 -19.71
N PRO A 166 -17.10 -1.45 -20.97
CA PRO A 166 -18.49 -1.79 -21.29
C PRO A 166 -18.95 -3.14 -20.71
N ALA A 167 -18.02 -4.00 -20.25
CA ALA A 167 -18.31 -5.28 -19.63
C ALA A 167 -18.65 -5.19 -18.12
N GLN A 168 -18.98 -4.00 -17.58
CA GLN A 168 -19.41 -3.82 -16.17
C GLN A 168 -20.52 -4.79 -15.71
N GLY A 169 -21.28 -5.41 -16.63
CA GLY A 169 -22.27 -6.46 -16.33
C GLY A 169 -21.76 -7.92 -16.41
N GLU A 170 -20.58 -8.16 -16.99
CA GLU A 170 -19.98 -9.49 -17.18
C GLU A 170 -18.88 -9.81 -16.16
N TYR A 171 -18.40 -8.81 -15.41
CA TYR A 171 -17.60 -9.04 -14.22
C TYR A 171 -18.47 -9.76 -13.18
N VAL A 172 -18.30 -11.08 -13.08
CA VAL A 172 -18.67 -11.85 -11.89
C VAL A 172 -17.69 -11.47 -10.77
N CYS A 173 -17.70 -10.18 -10.39
CA CYS A 173 -17.22 -9.78 -9.09
C CYS A 173 -18.19 -10.46 -8.12
N ARG A 174 -17.69 -11.41 -7.31
CA ARG A 174 -18.51 -12.09 -6.29
C ARG A 174 -19.10 -11.13 -5.25
N ASP A 175 -18.85 -9.83 -5.37
CA ASP A 175 -19.61 -8.79 -4.70
C ASP A 175 -19.53 -7.45 -5.47
N PRO A 176 -20.59 -7.03 -6.18
CA PRO A 176 -20.66 -5.72 -6.84
C PRO A 176 -20.53 -4.52 -5.88
N ASP A 177 -20.75 -4.72 -4.58
CA ASP A 177 -20.67 -3.64 -3.59
C ASP A 177 -19.21 -3.32 -3.19
N LEU A 178 -18.27 -4.23 -3.46
CA LEU A 178 -16.83 -3.99 -3.28
C LEU A 178 -16.29 -2.97 -4.30
N LEU A 179 -16.75 -3.00 -5.55
CA LEU A 179 -16.41 -1.95 -6.52
C LEU A 179 -17.07 -0.62 -6.14
N ARG A 180 -18.33 -0.59 -5.69
CA ARG A 180 -18.99 0.67 -5.31
C ARG A 180 -18.37 1.35 -4.08
N ASN A 181 -17.86 0.56 -3.12
CA ASN A 181 -17.29 1.09 -1.88
C ASN A 181 -15.76 1.22 -1.87
N ALA A 182 -15.02 0.59 -2.79
CA ALA A 182 -13.55 0.70 -2.87
C ALA A 182 -13.03 2.05 -3.40
N PHE A 183 -13.91 2.91 -3.93
CA PHE A 183 -13.54 4.20 -4.52
C PHE A 183 -13.42 5.37 -3.54
N LYS A 184 -13.51 5.13 -2.22
CA LYS A 184 -13.25 6.17 -1.20
C LYS A 184 -12.28 5.68 -0.12
N ILE A 185 -11.10 5.25 -0.54
CA ILE A 185 -9.92 5.36 0.35
C ILE A 185 -9.06 6.45 -0.25
N SER A 186 -9.41 7.67 0.13
CA SER A 186 -8.62 8.86 -0.14
C SER A 186 -7.23 8.66 0.46
N LEU A 187 -6.18 8.89 -0.33
CA LEU A 187 -4.83 9.06 0.21
C LEU A 187 -4.75 10.38 1.01
N ASP A 188 -5.69 11.30 0.79
CA ASP A 188 -5.93 12.46 1.64
C ASP A 188 -6.80 12.04 2.82
N CYS A 189 -6.17 11.46 3.82
CA CYS A 189 -6.68 11.52 5.18
C CYS A 189 -5.96 12.69 5.84
N GLU A 190 -6.50 13.91 5.72
CA GLU A 190 -6.03 15.05 6.53
C GLU A 190 -6.22 14.78 8.03
N ASP A 191 -7.16 13.90 8.37
CA ASP A 191 -7.42 13.39 9.70
C ASP A 191 -6.42 12.29 10.11
N GLU A 192 -5.62 12.58 11.15
CA GLU A 192 -4.64 11.65 11.73
C GLU A 192 -5.28 10.33 12.18
N ILE A 193 -6.55 10.37 12.59
CA ILE A 193 -7.33 9.22 13.05
C ILE A 193 -7.55 8.24 11.89
N GLN A 194 -8.07 8.74 10.77
CA GLN A 194 -8.34 7.92 9.58
C GLN A 194 -7.05 7.38 8.99
N SER A 195 -5.97 8.17 9.02
CA SER A 195 -4.64 7.71 8.62
C SER A 195 -4.16 6.54 9.50
N PHE A 196 -4.30 6.64 10.82
CA PHE A 196 -3.92 5.59 11.75
C PHE A 196 -4.76 4.31 11.56
N LEU A 197 -6.09 4.44 11.47
CA LEU A 197 -7.01 3.31 11.26
C LEU A 197 -6.76 2.61 9.93
N SER A 198 -6.61 3.37 8.85
CA SER A 198 -6.31 2.81 7.52
C SER A 198 -5.03 1.99 7.55
N ARG A 199 -4.01 2.45 8.28
CA ARG A 199 -2.75 1.72 8.42
C ARG A 199 -2.85 0.51 9.33
N LEU A 200 -3.73 0.51 10.32
CA LEU A 200 -4.00 -0.68 11.12
C LEU A 200 -4.67 -1.77 10.27
N VAL A 201 -5.63 -1.38 9.43
CA VAL A 201 -6.26 -2.25 8.43
C VAL A 201 -5.23 -2.75 7.43
N ASP A 202 -4.35 -1.88 6.93
CA ASP A 202 -3.27 -2.27 6.03
C ASP A 202 -2.26 -3.19 6.68
N ALA A 203 -1.90 -2.99 7.95
CA ALA A 203 -0.94 -3.85 8.63
C ALA A 203 -1.47 -5.28 8.79
N LYS A 204 -2.79 -5.42 9.01
CA LYS A 204 -3.47 -6.70 9.01
C LYS A 204 -3.53 -7.29 7.60
N ALA A 205 -3.96 -6.49 6.63
CA ALA A 205 -4.18 -6.96 5.27
C ALA A 205 -2.86 -7.25 4.57
N TYR A 206 -1.92 -6.31 4.55
CA TYR A 206 -0.61 -6.31 3.88
C TYR A 206 0.55 -6.15 4.88
N PRO A 207 0.86 -7.17 5.71
CA PRO A 207 1.93 -7.09 6.71
C PRO A 207 3.28 -6.64 6.15
N GLN A 208 3.57 -6.96 4.89
CA GLN A 208 4.80 -6.56 4.20
C GLN A 208 4.99 -5.05 4.03
N PHE A 209 3.92 -4.25 4.12
CA PHE A 209 3.98 -2.79 4.07
C PHE A 209 3.89 -2.16 5.46
N THR A 210 4.11 -2.94 6.51
CA THR A 210 4.10 -2.43 7.88
C THR A 210 5.50 -1.96 8.27
N SER A 211 5.67 -0.67 8.53
CA SER A 211 6.95 -0.15 9.01
C SER A 211 7.19 -0.48 10.49
N GLY A 212 8.46 -0.72 10.87
CA GLY A 212 8.82 -1.02 12.27
C GLY A 212 8.42 0.10 13.23
N ASP A 213 8.57 1.36 12.80
CA ASP A 213 8.12 2.55 13.54
C ASP A 213 6.61 2.54 13.81
N PHE A 214 5.80 1.98 12.89
CA PHE A 214 4.36 1.87 13.09
C PHE A 214 4.01 0.86 14.17
N LEU A 215 4.62 -0.33 14.13
CA LEU A 215 4.39 -1.36 15.14
C LEU A 215 4.78 -0.87 16.53
N ALA A 216 5.90 -0.14 16.64
CA ALA A 216 6.30 0.50 17.89
C ALA A 216 5.25 1.52 18.38
N LYS A 217 4.69 2.35 17.48
CA LYS A 217 3.60 3.27 17.83
C LYS A 217 2.32 2.56 18.27
N VAL A 218 1.94 1.50 17.56
CA VAL A 218 0.77 0.67 17.93
C VAL A 218 1.00 0.00 19.28
N GLU A 219 2.20 -0.49 19.56
CA GLU A 219 2.55 -1.10 20.84
C GLU A 219 2.57 -0.07 21.98
N ILE A 220 3.14 1.12 21.77
CA ILE A 220 3.10 2.22 22.74
C ILE A 220 1.64 2.59 23.04
N ALA A 221 0.81 2.74 22.00
CA ALA A 221 -0.62 3.00 22.16
C ALA A 221 -1.29 1.86 22.96
N ALA A 222 -1.12 0.60 22.56
CA ALA A 222 -1.70 -0.54 23.25
C ALA A 222 -1.28 -0.63 24.73
N ARG A 223 0.00 -0.41 25.05
CA ARG A 223 0.53 -0.40 26.42
C ARG A 223 -0.08 0.72 27.26
N ARG A 224 -0.25 1.92 26.69
CA ARG A 224 -0.95 3.05 27.33
C ARG A 224 -2.38 2.68 27.75
N PHE A 225 -3.09 1.86 26.96
CA PHE A 225 -4.47 1.44 27.27
C PHE A 225 -4.58 0.25 28.22
N VAL A 226 -3.67 -0.73 28.14
CA VAL A 226 -3.75 -1.95 28.97
C VAL A 226 -3.38 -1.67 30.43
N HIS A 227 -2.44 -0.76 30.70
CA HIS A 227 -1.87 -0.59 32.04
C HIS A 227 -2.50 0.53 32.87
N GLY A 228 -3.36 1.39 32.31
CA GLY A 228 -4.12 2.41 33.06
C GLY A 228 -3.33 3.34 33.99
N GLY A 229 -2.00 3.36 33.90
CA GLY A 229 -1.12 3.78 34.99
C GLY A 229 0.09 4.58 34.56
N VAL A 230 -0.01 5.33 33.45
CA VAL A 230 0.97 6.39 33.17
C VAL A 230 0.35 7.69 33.66
N GLN A 231 0.96 8.29 34.68
CA GLN A 231 0.60 9.62 35.16
C GLN A 231 0.67 10.62 34.00
N PHE A 232 -0.41 11.39 33.86
CA PHE A 232 -0.58 12.44 32.87
C PHE A 232 0.52 13.50 33.02
N GLY A 233 1.58 13.38 32.21
CA GLY A 233 2.49 14.49 31.93
C GLY A 233 1.86 15.38 30.86
N GLU A 234 2.03 16.70 31.01
CA GLU A 234 1.42 17.81 30.25
C GLU A 234 1.78 17.88 28.74
N GLU A 235 1.90 16.75 28.04
CA GLU A 235 2.00 16.75 26.59
C GLU A 235 0.62 16.45 26.00
N SER A 236 0.10 17.39 25.21
CA SER A 236 -1.17 17.28 24.49
C SER A 236 -1.34 15.90 23.87
N PHE A 237 -2.44 15.21 24.19
CA PHE A 237 -2.77 13.93 23.58
C PHE A 237 -2.72 14.06 22.07
N SER A 238 -2.05 13.13 21.40
CA SER A 238 -2.17 13.04 19.95
C SER A 238 -3.55 12.46 19.60
N ASP A 239 -4.11 12.81 18.45
CA ASP A 239 -5.41 12.28 18.02
C ASP A 239 -5.41 10.74 17.94
N ILE A 240 -4.24 10.14 17.72
CA ILE A 240 -3.99 8.70 17.77
C ILE A 240 -4.27 8.10 19.16
N ASP A 241 -3.91 8.81 20.23
CA ASP A 241 -4.20 8.37 21.61
C ASP A 241 -5.70 8.40 21.89
N VAL A 242 -6.44 9.35 21.33
CA VAL A 242 -7.90 9.43 21.46
C VAL A 242 -8.57 8.24 20.76
N VAL A 243 -8.13 7.89 19.55
CA VAL A 243 -8.68 6.77 18.77
C VAL A 243 -8.38 5.43 19.40
N ALA A 244 -7.12 5.23 19.80
CA ALA A 244 -6.72 4.00 20.45
C ALA A 244 -7.45 3.84 21.81
N GLY A 245 -7.80 4.95 22.47
CA GLY A 245 -8.68 4.98 23.63
C GLY A 245 -10.11 4.54 23.34
N HIS A 246 -10.68 5.02 22.24
CA HIS A 246 -12.00 4.58 21.78
C HIS A 246 -12.02 3.10 21.39
N ILE A 247 -11.00 2.62 20.67
CA ILE A 247 -10.85 1.20 20.34
C ILE A 247 -10.76 0.37 21.61
N ALA A 248 -9.93 0.77 22.58
CA ALA A 248 -9.80 0.08 23.86
C ALA A 248 -11.09 0.13 24.71
N ALA A 249 -11.87 1.20 24.62
CA ALA A 249 -13.17 1.32 25.27
C ALA A 249 -14.22 0.38 24.64
N ILE A 250 -14.22 0.28 23.31
CA ILE A 250 -15.09 -0.64 22.55
C ILE A 250 -14.72 -2.09 22.83
N MET A 251 -13.42 -2.42 22.89
CA MET A 251 -12.94 -3.73 23.29
C MET A 251 -13.39 -4.09 24.70
N ARG A 252 -13.24 -3.18 25.67
CA ARG A 252 -13.69 -3.38 27.06
C ARG A 252 -15.20 -3.55 27.16
N LYS A 253 -15.98 -2.71 26.48
CA LYS A 253 -17.45 -2.76 26.46
C LYS A 253 -17.95 -4.09 25.91
N ASN A 254 -17.34 -4.58 24.84
CA ASN A 254 -17.77 -5.80 24.16
C ASN A 254 -17.03 -7.07 24.65
N LYS A 255 -16.17 -6.95 25.67
CA LYS A 255 -15.30 -8.02 26.18
C LYS A 255 -14.50 -8.73 25.09
N LEU A 256 -14.03 -7.96 24.11
CA LEU A 256 -13.26 -8.45 22.98
C LEU A 256 -11.77 -8.34 23.27
N THR A 257 -11.03 -9.39 22.94
CA THR A 257 -9.58 -9.32 22.79
C THR A 257 -9.20 -8.61 21.50
N PHE A 258 -7.94 -8.19 21.36
CA PHE A 258 -7.48 -7.52 20.15
C PHE A 258 -7.56 -8.43 18.91
N ASP A 259 -7.30 -9.72 19.10
CA ASP A 259 -7.42 -10.74 18.05
C ASP A 259 -8.88 -10.93 17.61
N GLU A 260 -9.83 -10.93 18.54
CA GLU A 260 -11.26 -11.00 18.24
C GLU A 260 -11.80 -9.72 17.61
N LEU A 261 -11.34 -8.55 18.05
CA LEU A 261 -11.68 -7.26 17.43
C LEU A 261 -11.25 -7.26 15.97
N SER A 262 -10.03 -7.73 15.69
CA SER A 262 -9.50 -7.81 14.33
C SER A 262 -10.35 -8.69 13.41
N LYS A 263 -11.12 -9.64 13.96
CA LYS A 263 -11.99 -10.57 13.22
C LYS A 263 -13.47 -10.16 13.27
N SER A 264 -13.80 -9.09 14.00
CA SER A 264 -15.19 -8.65 14.22
C SER A 264 -15.70 -7.70 13.13
N GLU A 265 -17.00 -7.76 12.85
CA GLU A 265 -17.71 -6.81 11.97
C GLU A 265 -17.92 -5.42 12.60
N ILE A 266 -17.25 -5.10 13.71
CA ILE A 266 -17.42 -3.86 14.47
C ILE A 266 -16.53 -2.73 13.94
N LEU A 267 -15.45 -3.05 13.21
CA LEU A 267 -14.54 -2.08 12.60
C LEU A 267 -15.25 -1.03 11.69
N PRO A 268 -16.24 -1.39 10.85
CA PRO A 268 -17.05 -0.44 10.10
C PRO A 268 -17.85 0.54 10.97
N GLN A 269 -18.24 0.17 12.19
CA GLN A 269 -19.01 1.03 13.11
C GLN A 269 -18.15 2.17 13.70
N LEU A 270 -16.82 2.09 13.57
CA LEU A 270 -15.90 3.17 13.94
C LEU A 270 -15.92 4.34 12.95
N GLN A 271 -16.47 4.17 11.74
CA GLN A 271 -16.64 5.25 10.77
C GLN A 271 -17.68 6.31 11.23
N GLY A 272 -18.53 5.98 12.21
CA GLY A 272 -19.52 6.90 12.77
C GLY A 272 -19.00 7.87 13.84
N LEU A 273 -17.75 7.75 14.28
CA LEU A 273 -17.17 8.61 15.32
C LEU A 273 -16.84 10.03 14.82
N SER A 274 -17.01 10.32 13.53
CA SER A 274 -16.79 11.66 12.93
C SER A 274 -18.04 12.55 12.86
N ASN A 275 -19.23 12.06 13.25
CA ASN A 275 -20.48 12.84 13.14
C ASN A 275 -21.04 13.25 14.51
N GLY A 276 -20.18 13.64 15.44
CA GLY A 276 -20.62 14.06 16.77
C GLY A 276 -19.56 14.81 17.54
N SER A 277 -19.28 16.05 17.12
CA SER A 277 -18.94 17.23 17.92
C SER A 277 -18.85 18.43 17.00
#